data_AF-A0A3N7F8A9-F1
#
_entry.id   AF-A0A3N7F8A9-F1
#
_cell.length_a   1.000
_cell.length_b   1.000
_cell.length_c   1.000
_cell.angle_alpha   90.00
_cell.angle_beta   90.00
_cell.angle_gamma   90.00
#
_symmetry.space_group_name_H-M   'P 1'
#
loop_
_entity.id
_entity.type
_entity.pdbx_description
1 polymer ?
#
loop_
_entity_poly.entity_id
_entity_poly.type
_entity_poly.pdbx_seq_one_letter_code
_entity_poly.pdbx_strand_id
1 'polypeptide(L)'
;MEEKKGLLPKKEEEPWRVLEFYSGIGGMRYSLMKAGVNAKVVEAFDINDKANDVYEYNFGHRPYQGNIETLTAADLDNYGAHTWLLSPPCQPYTRQGLQKQSGDARAFSFLKILELIPHTKQPPNMLFVENVVGFETSDTRAKMIEILASSEYITQEFILSPLQFGVPYSRPRYFCLAKRKPLSFHHEVCNNKLLWSPSPLFEHNENNVTDGWDQPPVNWDTLIHSCEPVERFLEFKSSSNRVTGGTGTDVSADCSGALENIDERNLNTMSQYIVPLSLIERWESAMDIVYPDSKRCCCFTKSYYRYVKGTGSLLATIQPNIKGKESSLKKQGLRYFTPREFPEAISLRQCYALLGNSLSVAVVAPLLRYLFSQQS
;
A
#
# COMPACT_ATOMS: atom_id res chain seq x y z
N MET A 1 -42.12 -40.58 -13.04
CA MET A 1 -40.94 -40.72 -12.15
C MET A 1 -39.82 -39.95 -12.81
N GLU A 2 -39.68 -38.67 -12.47
CA GLU A 2 -38.54 -37.86 -12.89
C GLU A 2 -37.41 -38.06 -11.90
N GLU A 3 -36.30 -38.63 -12.36
CA GLU A 3 -35.05 -38.71 -11.61
C GLU A 3 -34.49 -37.31 -11.39
N LYS A 4 -34.52 -36.86 -10.13
CA LYS A 4 -33.70 -35.75 -9.65
C LYS A 4 -32.22 -36.12 -9.82
N LYS A 5 -31.56 -35.58 -10.85
CA LYS A 5 -30.09 -35.53 -10.89
C LYS A 5 -29.60 -34.72 -9.69
N GLY A 6 -29.05 -35.43 -8.70
CA GLY A 6 -28.37 -34.83 -7.57
C GLY A 6 -27.18 -34.00 -8.05
N LEU A 7 -27.21 -32.71 -7.72
CA LEU A 7 -26.09 -31.81 -7.89
C LEU A 7 -25.00 -32.24 -6.88
N LEU A 8 -23.96 -32.92 -7.35
CA LEU A 8 -22.78 -33.19 -6.52
C LEU A 8 -22.19 -31.84 -6.05
N PRO A 9 -21.82 -31.69 -4.77
CA PRO A 9 -21.17 -30.47 -4.30
C PRO A 9 -19.85 -30.30 -5.05
N LYS A 10 -19.63 -29.12 -5.66
CA LYS A 10 -18.34 -28.75 -6.22
C LYS A 10 -17.30 -28.93 -5.11
N LYS A 11 -16.30 -29.78 -5.36
CA LYS A 11 -15.13 -29.93 -4.49
C LYS A 11 -14.51 -28.54 -4.36
N GLU A 12 -14.53 -27.94 -3.18
CA GLU A 12 -13.87 -26.65 -2.96
C GLU A 12 -12.41 -26.81 -3.37
N GLU A 13 -11.94 -25.98 -4.30
CA GLU A 13 -10.55 -25.99 -4.73
C GLU A 13 -9.66 -25.64 -3.53
N GLU A 14 -8.56 -26.38 -3.36
CA GLU A 14 -7.62 -26.12 -2.28
C GLU A 14 -7.03 -24.70 -2.42
N PRO A 15 -6.83 -23.99 -1.29
CA PRO A 15 -6.30 -22.63 -1.33
C PRO A 15 -4.85 -22.61 -1.85
N TRP A 16 -4.52 -21.56 -2.61
CA TRP A 16 -3.14 -21.27 -2.98
C TRP A 16 -2.28 -21.07 -1.74
N ARG A 17 -1.15 -21.77 -1.66
CA ARG A 17 -0.22 -21.69 -0.52
C ARG A 17 0.83 -20.62 -0.79
N VAL A 18 0.95 -19.65 0.11
CA VAL A 18 1.73 -18.42 -0.13
C VAL A 18 2.84 -18.24 0.90
N LEU A 19 4.05 -17.92 0.45
CA LEU A 19 5.11 -17.35 1.29
C LEU A 19 5.11 -15.83 1.16
N GLU A 20 5.20 -15.14 2.29
CA GLU A 20 5.27 -13.68 2.35
C GLU A 20 6.65 -13.23 2.87
N PHE A 21 7.56 -12.88 1.96
CA PHE A 21 8.88 -12.38 2.30
C PHE A 21 8.85 -10.87 2.55
N TYR A 22 9.61 -10.41 3.54
CA TYR A 22 9.64 -9.01 3.97
C TYR A 22 8.25 -8.54 4.38
N SER A 23 7.57 -9.35 5.21
CA SER A 23 6.15 -9.22 5.48
C SER A 23 5.78 -7.90 6.15
N GLY A 24 6.71 -7.27 6.88
CA GLY A 24 6.47 -6.06 7.64
C GLY A 24 5.24 -6.22 8.53
N ILE A 25 4.31 -5.29 8.41
CA ILE A 25 3.04 -5.31 9.16
C ILE A 25 1.91 -6.06 8.42
N GLY A 26 2.22 -6.82 7.38
CA GLY A 26 1.28 -7.68 6.64
C GLY A 26 0.49 -6.97 5.55
N GLY A 27 1.10 -5.98 4.89
CA GLY A 27 0.48 -5.28 3.76
C GLY A 27 0.13 -6.22 2.60
N MET A 28 0.97 -7.22 2.29
CA MET A 28 0.68 -8.20 1.25
C MET A 28 -0.47 -9.13 1.69
N ARG A 29 -0.48 -9.60 2.93
CA ARG A 29 -1.58 -10.41 3.47
C ARG A 29 -2.93 -9.69 3.46
N TYR A 30 -3.01 -8.43 3.90
CA TYR A 30 -4.22 -7.62 3.77
C TYR A 30 -4.65 -7.46 2.31
N SER A 31 -3.68 -7.36 1.39
CA SER A 31 -3.95 -7.26 -0.04
C SER A 31 -4.51 -8.55 -0.63
N LEU A 32 -4.02 -9.72 -0.22
CA LEU A 32 -4.60 -11.02 -0.58
C LEU A 32 -6.05 -11.14 -0.12
N MET A 33 -6.30 -10.78 1.15
CA MET A 33 -7.65 -10.81 1.73
C MET A 33 -8.60 -9.88 0.96
N LYS A 34 -8.17 -8.65 0.68
CA LYS A 34 -8.96 -7.67 -0.09
C LYS A 34 -9.15 -8.08 -1.54
N ALA A 35 -8.18 -8.78 -2.14
CA ALA A 35 -8.28 -9.28 -3.50
C ALA A 35 -9.39 -10.34 -3.64
N GLY A 36 -9.72 -11.04 -2.56
CA GLY A 36 -10.71 -12.12 -2.55
C GLY A 36 -10.18 -13.41 -3.16
N VAL A 37 -8.86 -13.58 -3.19
CA VAL A 37 -8.21 -14.78 -3.71
C VAL A 37 -8.32 -15.89 -2.66
N ASN A 38 -8.66 -17.11 -3.09
CA ASN A 38 -8.61 -18.30 -2.25
C ASN A 38 -7.15 -18.70 -1.99
N ALA A 39 -6.49 -18.00 -1.07
CA ALA A 39 -5.08 -18.17 -0.73
C ALA A 39 -4.85 -18.18 0.78
N LYS A 40 -3.89 -18.97 1.22
CA LYS A 40 -3.44 -19.06 2.61
C LYS A 40 -1.95 -18.75 2.68
N VAL A 41 -1.60 -17.75 3.47
CA VAL A 41 -0.20 -17.52 3.87
C VAL A 41 0.23 -18.65 4.79
N VAL A 42 1.21 -19.45 4.35
CA VAL A 42 1.72 -20.62 5.08
C VAL A 42 2.90 -20.27 5.96
N GLU A 43 3.66 -19.24 5.60
CA GLU A 43 4.70 -18.62 6.42
C GLU A 43 4.94 -17.18 5.94
N ALA A 44 5.34 -16.31 6.86
CA ALA A 44 5.75 -14.95 6.62
C ALA A 44 7.15 -14.72 7.22
N PHE A 45 7.96 -13.86 6.61
CA PHE A 45 9.34 -13.63 7.06
C PHE A 45 9.61 -12.14 7.23
N ASP A 46 10.04 -11.73 8.43
CA ASP A 46 10.60 -10.40 8.66
C ASP A 46 11.55 -10.40 9.87
N ILE A 47 12.66 -9.68 9.75
CA ILE A 47 13.67 -9.55 10.81
C ILE A 47 13.26 -8.55 11.90
N ASN A 48 12.31 -7.66 11.59
CA ASN A 48 11.90 -6.59 12.49
C ASN A 48 10.89 -7.10 13.52
N ASP A 49 11.36 -7.34 14.74
CA ASP A 49 10.57 -7.73 15.91
C ASP A 49 9.28 -6.91 16.08
N LYS A 50 9.34 -5.58 15.89
CA LYS A 50 8.18 -4.71 16.05
C LYS A 50 7.20 -4.78 14.89
N ALA A 51 7.67 -5.09 13.70
CA ALA A 51 6.77 -5.42 12.60
C ALA A 51 6.06 -6.75 12.87
N ASN A 52 6.79 -7.74 13.40
CA ASN A 52 6.25 -9.05 13.76
C ASN A 52 5.21 -8.97 14.88
N ASP A 53 5.43 -8.13 15.90
CA ASP A 53 4.45 -7.86 16.96
C ASP A 53 3.12 -7.34 16.37
N VAL A 54 3.18 -6.42 15.42
CA VAL A 54 2.00 -5.86 14.73
C VAL A 54 1.35 -6.90 13.82
N TYR A 55 2.15 -7.66 13.07
CA TYR A 55 1.64 -8.72 12.19
C TYR A 55 0.91 -9.78 13.02
N GLU A 56 1.52 -10.28 14.09
CA GLU A 56 0.93 -11.28 14.99
C GLU A 56 -0.35 -10.79 15.62
N TYR A 57 -0.38 -9.54 16.10
CA TYR A 57 -1.58 -8.92 16.66
C TYR A 57 -2.77 -8.96 15.69
N ASN A 58 -2.53 -8.71 14.40
CA ASN A 58 -3.58 -8.64 13.39
C ASN A 58 -4.00 -10.01 12.82
N PHE A 59 -3.09 -10.99 12.80
CA PHE A 59 -3.31 -12.24 12.07
C PHE A 59 -3.24 -13.52 12.93
N GLY A 60 -2.90 -13.40 14.22
CA GLY A 60 -2.67 -14.55 15.11
C GLY A 60 -1.52 -15.46 14.64
N HIS A 61 -0.66 -14.95 13.76
CA HIS A 61 0.43 -15.67 13.12
C HIS A 61 1.68 -14.80 13.21
N ARG A 62 2.67 -15.19 14.02
CA ARG A 62 3.93 -14.45 14.11
C ARG A 62 4.84 -14.85 12.96
N PRO A 63 5.34 -13.90 12.14
CA PRO A 63 6.32 -14.20 11.10
C PRO A 63 7.60 -14.83 11.68
N TYR A 64 8.25 -15.68 10.88
CA TYR A 64 9.58 -16.18 11.19
C TYR A 64 10.59 -15.04 11.27
N GLN A 65 11.17 -14.86 12.46
CA GLN A 65 12.12 -13.81 12.78
C GLN A 65 13.57 -14.27 12.61
N GLY A 66 13.96 -14.55 11.37
CA GLY A 66 15.34 -14.92 11.03
C GLY A 66 15.82 -14.29 9.74
N ASN A 67 17.13 -14.36 9.49
CA ASN A 67 17.70 -13.87 8.24
C ASN A 67 17.32 -14.82 7.10
N ILE A 68 16.50 -14.34 6.17
CA ILE A 68 16.08 -15.11 4.99
C ILE A 68 17.25 -15.56 4.10
N GLU A 69 18.43 -14.94 4.21
CA GLU A 69 19.64 -15.37 3.50
C GLU A 69 20.14 -16.76 3.91
N THR A 70 19.73 -17.25 5.08
CA THR A 70 20.09 -18.59 5.55
C THR A 70 19.16 -19.68 5.05
N LEU A 71 18.06 -19.31 4.37
CA LEU A 71 17.13 -20.29 3.81
C LEU A 71 17.77 -21.04 2.64
N THR A 72 17.54 -22.34 2.59
CA THR A 72 17.93 -23.20 1.49
C THR A 72 16.74 -23.53 0.58
N ALA A 73 17.00 -24.03 -0.62
CA ALA A 73 15.95 -24.50 -1.52
C ALA A 73 15.08 -25.61 -0.86
N ALA A 74 15.70 -26.49 -0.05
CA ALA A 74 14.98 -27.53 0.68
C ALA A 74 14.05 -26.95 1.77
N ASP A 75 14.47 -25.89 2.46
CA ASP A 75 13.62 -25.20 3.43
C ASP A 75 12.38 -24.61 2.73
N LEU A 76 12.57 -24.00 1.57
CA LEU A 76 11.49 -23.43 0.76
C LEU A 76 10.53 -24.50 0.22
N ASP A 77 11.06 -25.64 -0.25
CA ASP A 77 10.27 -26.79 -0.69
C ASP A 77 9.41 -27.37 0.46
N ASN A 78 9.91 -27.39 1.70
CA ASN A 78 9.17 -27.91 2.85
C ASN A 78 7.90 -27.11 3.15
N TYR A 79 7.89 -25.81 2.81
CA TYR A 79 6.67 -25.02 2.89
C TYR A 79 5.66 -25.36 1.81
N GLY A 80 6.02 -26.07 0.73
CA GLY A 80 5.14 -26.46 -0.39
C GLY A 80 4.31 -25.30 -0.96
N ALA A 81 4.88 -24.11 -1.00
CA ALA A 81 4.17 -22.91 -1.40
C ALA A 81 4.16 -22.76 -2.92
N HIS A 82 3.00 -22.38 -3.45
CA HIS A 82 2.79 -22.16 -4.88
C HIS A 82 3.09 -20.73 -5.30
N THR A 83 3.16 -19.79 -4.36
CA THR A 83 3.31 -18.36 -4.66
C THR A 83 4.21 -17.67 -3.65
N TRP A 84 5.11 -16.82 -4.13
CA TRP A 84 5.95 -15.98 -3.28
C TRP A 84 5.60 -14.51 -3.48
N LEU A 85 5.31 -13.80 -2.39
CA LEU A 85 5.09 -12.36 -2.36
C LEU A 85 6.30 -11.70 -1.70
N LEU A 86 6.90 -10.70 -2.34
CA LEU A 86 8.13 -10.08 -1.88
C LEU A 86 8.01 -8.54 -1.91
N SER A 87 8.39 -7.88 -0.82
CA SER A 87 8.58 -6.42 -0.74
C SER A 87 9.97 -6.09 -0.16
N PRO A 88 11.06 -6.39 -0.89
CA PRO A 88 12.41 -6.21 -0.39
C PRO A 88 12.72 -4.75 -0.05
N PRO A 89 13.66 -4.48 0.87
CA PRO A 89 14.04 -3.13 1.23
C PRO A 89 14.56 -2.32 0.05
N CYS A 90 14.09 -1.07 -0.04
CA CYS A 90 14.25 -0.18 -1.19
C CYS A 90 15.66 0.48 -1.34
N GLN A 91 16.48 0.45 -0.30
CA GLN A 91 17.83 1.05 -0.36
C GLN A 91 18.79 0.04 -1.02
N PRO A 92 19.54 0.40 -2.09
CA PRO A 92 20.03 1.76 -2.40
C PRO A 92 19.32 2.51 -3.55
N TYR A 93 18.21 2.03 -4.10
CA TYR A 93 17.65 2.51 -5.38
C TYR A 93 16.96 3.89 -5.34
N THR A 94 17.03 4.61 -4.22
CA THR A 94 16.45 5.96 -4.08
C THR A 94 17.33 7.04 -4.71
N ARG A 95 16.73 8.01 -5.41
CA ARG A 95 17.41 9.16 -6.05
C ARG A 95 18.35 9.99 -5.15
N GLN A 96 18.25 9.87 -3.82
CA GLN A 96 19.04 10.64 -2.83
C GLN A 96 20.14 9.80 -2.14
N GLY A 97 20.27 8.51 -2.45
CA GLY A 97 21.30 7.64 -1.88
C GLY A 97 22.60 7.68 -2.70
N LEU A 98 23.75 7.53 -2.04
CA LEU A 98 25.00 7.14 -2.71
C LEU A 98 24.70 5.85 -3.49
N GLN A 99 24.79 5.87 -4.82
CA GLN A 99 24.51 4.75 -5.72
C GLN A 99 25.53 3.60 -5.57
N LYS A 100 25.69 3.06 -4.36
CA LYS A 100 26.38 1.79 -4.12
C LYS A 100 25.41 0.66 -4.49
N GLN A 101 25.16 0.50 -5.79
CA GLN A 101 24.15 -0.40 -6.39
C GLN A 101 24.17 -1.83 -5.81
N SER A 102 24.86 -2.77 -6.46
CA SER A 102 24.84 -4.20 -6.14
C SER A 102 25.71 -4.61 -4.94
N GLY A 103 26.39 -3.65 -4.30
CA GLY A 103 27.20 -3.86 -3.10
C GLY A 103 26.47 -3.61 -1.77
N ASP A 104 25.17 -3.33 -1.80
CA ASP A 104 24.36 -3.14 -0.59
C ASP A 104 23.85 -4.49 -0.07
N ALA A 105 24.19 -4.83 1.18
CA ALA A 105 23.72 -6.06 1.85
C ALA A 105 22.19 -6.23 1.81
N ARG A 106 21.43 -5.13 1.68
CA ARG A 106 19.97 -5.17 1.62
C ARG A 106 19.43 -5.66 0.28
N ALA A 107 20.14 -5.39 -0.81
CA ALA A 107 19.83 -5.95 -2.13
C ALA A 107 20.23 -7.43 -2.24
N PHE A 108 21.23 -7.85 -1.46
CA PHE A 108 21.77 -9.19 -1.47
C PHE A 108 20.75 -10.25 -1.04
N SER A 109 20.04 -10.02 0.08
CA SER A 109 19.00 -10.94 0.55
C SER A 109 17.94 -11.27 -0.50
N PHE A 110 17.56 -10.28 -1.31
CA PHE A 110 16.54 -10.44 -2.36
C PHE A 110 17.04 -11.34 -3.49
N LEU A 111 18.23 -11.05 -4.02
CA LEU A 111 18.84 -11.88 -5.07
C LEU A 111 19.10 -13.30 -4.56
N LYS A 112 19.54 -13.44 -3.30
CA LYS A 112 19.81 -14.74 -2.71
C LYS A 112 18.57 -15.64 -2.70
N ILE A 113 17.40 -15.09 -2.38
CA ILE A 113 16.13 -15.83 -2.43
C ILE A 113 15.76 -16.20 -3.87
N LEU A 114 15.90 -15.29 -4.83
CA LEU A 114 15.60 -15.58 -6.24
C LEU A 114 16.53 -16.65 -6.83
N GLU A 115 17.82 -16.61 -6.48
CA GLU A 115 18.83 -17.61 -6.89
C GLU A 115 18.50 -19.02 -6.39
N LEU A 116 17.63 -19.18 -5.37
CA LEU A 116 17.19 -20.51 -4.93
C LEU A 116 16.12 -21.12 -5.85
N ILE A 117 15.39 -20.31 -6.62
CA ILE A 117 14.27 -20.77 -7.46
C ILE A 117 14.69 -21.93 -8.39
N PRO A 118 15.80 -21.85 -9.17
CA PRO A 118 16.22 -22.95 -10.04
C PRO A 118 16.64 -24.23 -9.29
N HIS A 119 16.89 -24.13 -7.98
CA HIS A 119 17.36 -25.24 -7.14
C HIS A 119 16.25 -25.88 -6.30
N THR A 120 15.05 -25.29 -6.28
CA THR A 120 13.88 -25.89 -5.64
C THR A 120 13.34 -27.06 -6.44
N LYS A 121 12.84 -28.10 -5.75
CA LYS A 121 12.14 -29.22 -6.38
C LYS A 121 10.79 -28.77 -6.93
N GLN A 122 10.13 -27.84 -6.23
CA GLN A 122 8.84 -27.29 -6.61
C GLN A 122 8.92 -25.76 -6.66
N PRO A 123 9.41 -25.19 -7.78
CA PRO A 123 9.48 -23.74 -7.93
C PRO A 123 8.07 -23.13 -7.90
N PRO A 124 7.90 -21.93 -7.32
CA PRO A 124 6.57 -21.31 -7.21
C PRO A 124 5.94 -21.11 -8.59
N ASN A 125 4.63 -21.24 -8.69
CA ASN A 125 3.91 -20.97 -9.93
C ASN A 125 3.82 -19.46 -10.21
N MET A 126 3.85 -18.65 -9.16
CA MET A 126 3.65 -17.21 -9.24
C MET A 126 4.59 -16.45 -8.31
N LEU A 127 5.08 -15.29 -8.76
CA LEU A 127 5.74 -14.32 -7.89
C LEU A 127 5.09 -12.95 -8.02
N PHE A 128 5.15 -12.21 -6.92
CA PHE A 128 4.80 -10.79 -6.86
C PHE A 128 5.92 -10.02 -6.17
N VAL A 129 6.42 -8.97 -6.81
CA VAL A 129 7.46 -8.10 -6.24
C VAL A 129 6.94 -6.67 -6.20
N GLU A 130 7.01 -6.01 -5.03
CA GLU A 130 6.84 -4.57 -4.88
C GLU A 130 8.20 -3.91 -4.61
N ASN A 131 8.45 -2.74 -5.22
CA ASN A 131 9.64 -1.94 -4.94
C ASN A 131 9.40 -0.45 -5.24
N VAL A 132 10.41 0.39 -5.00
CA VAL A 132 10.36 1.82 -5.34
C VAL A 132 10.59 2.09 -6.82
N VAL A 133 10.05 3.22 -7.29
CA VAL A 133 10.44 3.81 -8.58
C VAL A 133 11.94 4.10 -8.58
N GLY A 134 12.61 3.73 -9.67
CA GLY A 134 14.05 3.66 -9.83
C GLY A 134 14.56 2.21 -9.85
N PHE A 135 13.84 1.27 -9.22
CA PHE A 135 14.20 -0.15 -9.24
C PHE A 135 14.20 -0.73 -10.66
N GLU A 136 13.28 -0.29 -11.52
CA GLU A 136 13.16 -0.72 -12.92
C GLU A 136 14.42 -0.46 -13.78
N THR A 137 15.29 0.44 -13.32
CA THR A 137 16.57 0.76 -13.98
C THR A 137 17.79 0.17 -13.27
N SER A 138 17.59 -0.63 -12.22
CA SER A 138 18.67 -1.18 -11.41
C SER A 138 19.22 -2.50 -11.95
N ASP A 139 20.51 -2.77 -11.66
CA ASP A 139 21.14 -4.07 -11.94
C ASP A 139 20.42 -5.24 -11.24
N THR A 140 19.87 -4.99 -10.04
CA THR A 140 19.11 -5.99 -9.29
C THR A 140 17.84 -6.40 -10.02
N ARG A 141 17.13 -5.45 -10.63
CA ARG A 141 15.99 -5.75 -11.50
C ARG A 141 16.44 -6.52 -12.74
N ALA A 142 17.56 -6.15 -13.36
CA ALA A 142 18.09 -6.88 -14.52
C ALA A 142 18.37 -8.35 -14.18
N LYS A 143 19.05 -8.61 -13.06
CA LYS A 143 19.30 -9.98 -12.55
C LYS A 143 18.02 -10.73 -12.19
N MET A 144 17.05 -10.06 -11.56
CA MET A 144 15.75 -10.67 -11.26
C MET A 144 15.07 -11.17 -12.54
N ILE A 145 15.00 -10.32 -13.57
CA ILE A 145 14.38 -10.70 -14.85
C ILE A 145 15.14 -11.85 -15.53
N GLU A 146 16.47 -11.86 -15.47
CA GLU A 146 17.30 -12.97 -15.99
C GLU A 146 17.00 -14.31 -15.28
N ILE A 147 16.95 -14.31 -13.94
CA ILE A 147 16.63 -15.51 -13.15
C ILE A 147 15.20 -15.99 -13.45
N LEU A 148 14.24 -15.08 -13.52
CA LEU A 148 12.85 -15.41 -13.83
C LEU A 148 12.72 -15.97 -15.25
N ALA A 149 13.36 -15.35 -16.24
CA ALA A 149 13.33 -15.83 -17.63
C ALA A 149 13.97 -17.22 -17.79
N SER A 150 15.14 -17.44 -17.17
CA SER A 150 15.83 -18.75 -17.19
C SER A 150 15.05 -19.84 -16.43
N SER A 151 14.16 -19.45 -15.53
CA SER A 151 13.27 -20.35 -14.78
C SER A 151 11.86 -20.48 -15.40
N GLU A 152 11.70 -20.07 -16.67
CA GLU A 152 10.48 -20.17 -17.47
C GLU A 152 9.29 -19.32 -16.98
N TYR A 153 9.57 -18.20 -16.31
CA TYR A 153 8.55 -17.22 -15.97
C TYR A 153 8.32 -16.21 -17.09
N ILE A 154 7.07 -15.84 -17.25
CA ILE A 154 6.62 -14.68 -18.01
C ILE A 154 6.34 -13.57 -17.01
N THR A 155 6.77 -12.35 -17.29
CA THR A 155 6.59 -11.21 -16.38
C THR A 155 5.69 -10.12 -16.98
N GLN A 156 5.02 -9.36 -16.11
CA GLN A 156 4.42 -8.07 -16.43
C GLN A 156 4.80 -7.09 -15.33
N GLU A 157 5.39 -5.96 -15.70
CA GLU A 157 5.86 -4.96 -14.76
C GLU A 157 4.98 -3.72 -14.80
N PHE A 158 4.89 -3.02 -13.67
CA PHE A 158 4.05 -1.84 -13.54
C PHE A 158 4.74 -0.76 -12.71
N ILE A 159 4.50 0.52 -13.03
CA ILE A 159 4.67 1.63 -12.09
C ILE A 159 3.32 2.27 -11.85
N LEU A 160 2.79 2.09 -10.64
CA LEU A 160 1.44 2.51 -10.28
C LEU A 160 1.42 3.30 -8.98
N SER A 161 0.46 4.20 -8.88
CA SER A 161 0.20 5.06 -7.72
C SER A 161 -1.25 4.89 -7.25
N PRO A 162 -1.54 4.99 -5.93
CA PRO A 162 -2.90 4.92 -5.39
C PRO A 162 -3.89 5.92 -6.01
N LEU A 163 -3.39 7.06 -6.52
CA LEU A 163 -4.20 8.03 -7.27
C LEU A 163 -4.93 7.38 -8.47
N GLN A 164 -4.30 6.40 -9.12
CA GLN A 164 -4.89 5.69 -10.27
C GLN A 164 -6.01 4.71 -9.85
N PHE A 165 -6.19 4.50 -8.55
CA PHE A 165 -7.20 3.64 -7.95
C PHE A 165 -8.21 4.45 -7.13
N GLY A 166 -8.28 5.77 -7.35
CA GLY A 166 -9.21 6.67 -6.67
C GLY A 166 -8.86 6.97 -5.21
N VAL A 167 -7.65 6.62 -4.75
CA VAL A 167 -7.22 6.89 -3.37
C VAL A 167 -6.38 8.17 -3.35
N PRO A 168 -6.71 9.17 -2.51
CA PRO A 168 -6.19 10.53 -2.60
C PRO A 168 -4.78 10.68 -2.01
N TYR A 169 -3.83 9.79 -2.31
CA TYR A 169 -2.44 9.98 -1.94
C TYR A 169 -1.45 9.49 -3.00
N SER A 170 -0.36 10.24 -3.18
CA SER A 170 0.67 9.89 -4.16
C SER A 170 1.72 8.96 -3.54
N ARG A 171 1.82 7.73 -4.06
CA ARG A 171 2.88 6.76 -3.70
C ARG A 171 3.17 5.87 -4.91
N PRO A 172 3.83 6.40 -5.95
CA PRO A 172 4.21 5.59 -7.09
C PRO A 172 5.21 4.50 -6.65
N ARG A 173 4.98 3.27 -7.10
CA ARG A 173 5.77 2.08 -6.80
C ARG A 173 5.90 1.21 -8.03
N TYR A 174 7.03 0.52 -8.11
CA TYR A 174 7.29 -0.53 -9.06
C TYR A 174 6.65 -1.83 -8.60
N PHE A 175 6.11 -2.59 -9.54
CA PHE A 175 5.58 -3.92 -9.32
C PHE A 175 6.06 -4.86 -10.43
N CYS A 176 6.36 -6.11 -10.09
CA CYS A 176 6.58 -7.19 -11.05
C CYS A 176 5.70 -8.37 -10.70
N LEU A 177 4.86 -8.79 -11.64
CA LEU A 177 4.06 -9.99 -11.57
C LEU A 177 4.73 -11.03 -12.45
N ALA A 178 4.93 -12.24 -11.94
CA ALA A 178 5.53 -13.33 -12.70
C ALA A 178 4.65 -14.58 -12.62
N LYS A 179 4.43 -15.23 -13.76
CA LYS A 179 3.76 -16.53 -13.88
C LYS A 179 4.69 -17.53 -14.53
N ARG A 180 4.87 -18.68 -13.91
CA ARG A 180 5.64 -19.79 -14.49
C ARG A 180 4.78 -20.56 -15.47
N LYS A 181 5.35 -20.90 -16.63
CA LYS A 181 4.68 -21.78 -17.58
C LYS A 181 4.25 -23.10 -16.89
N PRO A 182 3.08 -23.66 -17.22
CA PRO A 182 2.19 -23.27 -18.33
C PRO A 182 1.20 -22.13 -18.00
N LEU A 183 1.27 -21.46 -16.84
CA LEU A 183 0.36 -20.36 -16.53
C LEU A 183 0.62 -19.14 -17.45
N SER A 184 -0.46 -18.48 -17.87
CA SER A 184 -0.45 -17.28 -18.70
C SER A 184 -1.20 -16.12 -18.04
N PHE A 185 -0.92 -14.90 -18.49
CA PHE A 185 -1.71 -13.71 -18.16
C PHE A 185 -2.83 -13.54 -19.18
N HIS A 186 -3.99 -12.97 -18.79
CA HIS A 186 -5.07 -12.71 -19.74
C HIS A 186 -4.65 -11.77 -20.88
N HIS A 187 -3.85 -10.75 -20.57
CA HIS A 187 -3.34 -9.81 -21.55
C HIS A 187 -1.90 -10.13 -21.94
N GLU A 188 -1.69 -11.18 -22.73
CA GLU A 188 -0.34 -11.60 -23.15
C GLU A 188 0.42 -10.52 -23.95
N VAL A 189 -0.29 -9.58 -24.58
CA VAL A 189 0.30 -8.41 -25.26
C VAL A 189 1.13 -7.52 -24.33
N CYS A 190 0.90 -7.61 -23.02
CA CYS A 190 1.62 -6.90 -21.97
C CYS A 190 2.86 -7.65 -21.45
N ASN A 191 3.09 -8.89 -21.91
CA ASN A 191 4.18 -9.71 -21.41
C ASN A 191 5.54 -9.05 -21.69
N ASN A 192 6.40 -9.11 -20.69
CA ASN A 192 7.76 -8.57 -20.67
C ASN A 192 7.84 -7.05 -20.91
N LYS A 193 6.78 -6.32 -20.56
CA LYS A 193 6.70 -4.85 -20.65
C LYS A 193 6.54 -4.21 -19.28
N LEU A 194 6.97 -2.95 -19.20
CA LEU A 194 6.74 -2.05 -18.08
C LEU A 194 5.57 -1.11 -18.40
N LEU A 195 4.49 -1.25 -17.64
CA LEU A 195 3.26 -0.50 -17.83
C LEU A 195 3.11 0.61 -16.80
N TRP A 196 2.47 1.69 -17.17
CA TRP A 196 2.18 2.84 -16.29
C TRP A 196 0.68 3.03 -16.06
N SER A 197 -0.15 2.21 -16.71
CA SER A 197 -1.61 2.22 -16.56
C SER A 197 -2.10 0.96 -15.86
N PRO A 198 -3.09 1.05 -14.94
CA PRO A 198 -3.74 -0.11 -14.36
C PRO A 198 -4.81 -0.72 -15.27
N SER A 199 -5.00 -0.22 -16.51
CA SER A 199 -6.03 -0.70 -17.44
C SER A 199 -6.09 -2.22 -17.60
N PRO A 200 -4.98 -2.97 -17.71
CA PRO A 200 -5.02 -4.44 -17.82
C PRO A 200 -5.65 -5.16 -16.62
N LEU A 201 -5.80 -4.48 -15.48
CA LEU A 201 -6.34 -5.06 -14.24
C LEU A 201 -7.87 -4.98 -14.18
N PHE A 202 -8.48 -4.11 -14.98
CA PHE A 202 -9.92 -3.88 -14.99
C PHE A 202 -10.47 -4.43 -16.29
N GLU A 203 -11.22 -5.53 -16.20
CA GLU A 203 -11.91 -6.16 -17.34
C GLU A 203 -12.84 -5.15 -18.02
N HIS A 204 -12.32 -4.37 -18.96
CA HIS A 204 -13.11 -3.55 -19.86
C HIS A 204 -12.95 -4.09 -21.27
N ASN A 205 -14.07 -4.61 -21.74
CA ASN A 205 -14.32 -5.08 -23.08
C ASN A 205 -14.23 -3.89 -24.06
N GLU A 206 -13.03 -3.42 -24.37
CA GLU A 206 -12.80 -2.52 -25.49
C GLU A 206 -11.76 -3.12 -26.42
N ASN A 207 -12.28 -3.74 -27.47
CA ASN A 207 -11.56 -3.92 -28.71
C ASN A 207 -10.89 -2.58 -29.08
N ASN A 208 -9.56 -2.60 -29.16
CA ASN A 208 -8.69 -1.59 -29.77
C ASN A 208 -8.40 -0.29 -28.99
N VAL A 209 -7.65 -0.36 -27.88
CA VAL A 209 -6.59 0.65 -27.60
C VAL A 209 -5.45 0.01 -26.79
N THR A 210 -4.42 -0.51 -27.45
CA THR A 210 -3.11 -0.82 -26.82
C THR A 210 -2.18 0.40 -26.77
N ASP A 211 -2.57 1.51 -27.41
CA ASP A 211 -1.77 2.73 -27.44
C ASP A 211 -1.78 3.42 -26.08
N GLY A 212 -0.59 3.55 -25.49
CA GLY A 212 -0.32 4.43 -24.35
C GLY A 212 -0.23 3.78 -22.97
N TRP A 213 -0.36 2.46 -22.83
CA TRP A 213 -0.18 1.79 -21.52
C TRP A 213 1.27 1.85 -21.00
N ASP A 214 2.23 1.94 -21.93
CA ASP A 214 3.67 2.00 -21.64
C ASP A 214 4.15 3.43 -21.37
N GLN A 215 3.24 4.42 -21.37
CA GLN A 215 3.55 5.83 -21.16
C GLN A 215 3.05 6.30 -19.79
N PRO A 216 3.83 7.15 -19.09
CA PRO A 216 3.37 7.76 -17.85
C PRO A 216 2.08 8.56 -18.10
N PRO A 217 1.18 8.64 -17.10
CA PRO A 217 -0.08 9.33 -17.27
C PRO A 217 0.14 10.79 -17.69
N VAL A 218 -0.44 11.17 -18.83
CA VAL A 218 -0.28 12.49 -19.44
C VAL A 218 -1.03 13.58 -18.66
N ASN A 219 -2.11 13.22 -17.94
CA ASN A 219 -2.96 14.17 -17.22
C ASN A 219 -3.18 13.76 -15.76
N TRP A 220 -2.32 14.27 -14.86
CA TRP A 220 -2.43 14.07 -13.41
C TRP A 220 -3.69 14.70 -12.82
N ASP A 221 -4.19 15.81 -13.40
CA ASP A 221 -5.36 16.49 -12.87
C ASP A 221 -6.61 15.62 -13.01
N THR A 222 -6.79 14.93 -14.13
CA THR A 222 -7.92 14.00 -14.32
C THR A 222 -7.91 12.89 -13.26
N LEU A 223 -6.74 12.35 -12.92
CA LEU A 223 -6.60 11.32 -11.87
C LEU A 223 -6.92 11.87 -10.47
N ILE A 224 -6.54 13.12 -10.18
CA ILE A 224 -6.88 13.75 -8.90
C ILE A 224 -8.39 13.98 -8.80
N HIS A 225 -9.05 14.37 -9.90
CA HIS A 225 -10.50 14.60 -9.89
C HIS A 225 -11.31 13.33 -9.66
N SER A 226 -10.82 12.16 -10.12
CA SER A 226 -11.47 10.86 -9.90
C SER A 226 -11.25 10.28 -8.50
N CYS A 227 -10.36 10.86 -7.69
CA CYS A 227 -10.14 10.41 -6.32
C CYS A 227 -11.30 10.77 -5.39
N GLU A 228 -11.58 9.87 -4.45
CA GLU A 228 -12.44 10.15 -3.29
C GLU A 228 -11.76 11.20 -2.39
N PRO A 229 -12.53 12.10 -1.75
CA PRO A 229 -11.95 13.09 -0.84
C PRO A 229 -11.37 12.42 0.43
N VAL A 230 -10.38 13.06 1.03
CA VAL A 230 -9.66 12.57 2.23
C VAL A 230 -10.62 12.18 3.36
N GLU A 231 -11.73 12.90 3.55
CA GLU A 231 -12.75 12.63 4.58
C GLU A 231 -13.35 11.22 4.52
N ARG A 232 -13.36 10.58 3.34
CA ARG A 232 -13.84 9.20 3.18
C ARG A 232 -12.94 8.17 3.85
N PHE A 233 -11.69 8.55 4.12
CA PHE A 233 -10.66 7.72 4.74
C PHE A 233 -10.38 8.10 6.20
N LEU A 234 -11.07 9.12 6.74
CA LEU A 234 -10.95 9.51 8.14
C LEU A 234 -11.93 8.72 9.01
N GLU A 235 -11.44 8.20 10.13
CA GLU A 235 -12.29 7.53 11.13
C GLU A 235 -13.24 8.53 11.81
N PHE A 236 -12.71 9.69 12.15
CA PHE A 236 -13.45 10.77 12.79
C PHE A 236 -13.91 11.75 11.72
N LYS A 237 -15.18 11.65 11.33
CA LYS A 237 -15.81 12.64 10.46
C LYS A 237 -16.07 13.91 11.26
N SER A 238 -15.48 15.03 10.86
CA SER A 238 -15.84 16.33 11.44
C SER A 238 -17.33 16.55 11.25
N SER A 239 -18.06 16.65 12.36
CA SER A 239 -19.50 16.94 12.37
C SER A 239 -19.72 18.43 12.08
N SER A 240 -19.37 18.90 10.87
CA SER A 240 -19.62 20.29 10.48
C SER A 240 -20.18 20.35 9.07
N ASN A 241 -21.52 20.27 9.00
CA ASN A 241 -22.41 20.99 8.08
C ASN A 241 -23.71 20.19 7.85
N ARG A 242 -24.61 20.20 8.85
CA ARG A 242 -26.06 20.15 8.60
C ARG A 242 -26.65 21.47 9.08
N VAL A 243 -26.46 22.54 8.31
CA VAL A 243 -27.33 23.71 8.43
C VAL A 243 -28.52 23.44 7.51
N THR A 244 -29.54 22.78 8.05
CA THR A 244 -30.88 22.84 7.47
C THR A 244 -31.41 24.25 7.67
N GLY A 245 -31.79 24.91 6.58
CA GLY A 245 -32.34 26.25 6.58
C GLY A 245 -33.53 26.39 7.52
N GLY A 246 -33.46 27.38 8.39
CA GLY A 246 -34.55 27.84 9.23
C GLY A 246 -34.37 29.33 9.47
N THR A 247 -35.25 30.12 8.87
CA THR A 247 -35.39 31.56 9.06
C THR A 247 -35.73 31.92 10.51
N GLY A 248 -35.10 32.96 11.07
CA GLY A 248 -35.69 33.74 12.16
C GLY A 248 -34.76 34.19 13.29
N THR A 249 -34.43 35.49 13.26
CA THR A 249 -34.31 36.45 14.40
C THR A 249 -33.23 36.27 15.48
N ASP A 250 -32.53 37.39 15.69
CA ASP A 250 -31.49 37.70 16.68
C ASP A 250 -31.88 37.44 18.14
N VAL A 251 -31.02 36.77 18.90
CA VAL A 251 -30.64 37.17 20.27
C VAL A 251 -29.30 36.54 20.68
N SER A 252 -28.49 37.35 21.35
CA SER A 252 -27.19 37.08 21.99
C SER A 252 -27.17 35.93 23.00
N ALA A 253 -26.14 35.06 22.98
CA ALA A 253 -25.44 34.50 24.15
C ALA A 253 -24.41 33.41 23.75
N ASP A 254 -23.23 33.46 24.36
CA ASP A 254 -22.25 32.39 24.62
C ASP A 254 -21.89 31.35 23.53
N CYS A 255 -20.69 31.51 22.97
CA CYS A 255 -19.98 30.49 22.18
C CYS A 255 -19.32 29.41 23.06
N SER A 256 -20.07 28.80 23.99
CA SER A 256 -19.64 27.59 24.72
C SER A 256 -20.30 26.30 24.22
N GLY A 257 -21.30 26.38 23.33
CA GLY A 257 -22.16 25.24 22.98
C GLY A 257 -21.76 24.35 21.79
N ALA A 258 -20.62 24.58 21.12
CA ALA A 258 -20.24 23.81 19.91
C ALA A 258 -19.28 22.63 20.16
N LEU A 259 -19.04 22.26 21.43
CA LEU A 259 -18.16 21.14 21.81
C LEU A 259 -18.87 19.95 22.47
N GLU A 260 -20.20 19.98 22.63
CA GLU A 260 -20.89 19.05 23.54
C GLU A 260 -21.16 17.64 22.97
N ASN A 261 -20.72 17.29 21.76
CA ASN A 261 -20.95 15.95 21.19
C ASN A 261 -19.67 15.22 20.73
N ILE A 262 -18.51 15.57 21.28
CA ILE A 262 -17.32 14.73 21.17
C ILE A 262 -17.17 13.98 22.50
N ASP A 263 -17.45 12.67 22.48
CA ASP A 263 -17.21 11.75 23.62
C ASP A 263 -15.85 12.08 24.27
N GLU A 264 -15.81 12.36 25.58
CA GLU A 264 -14.60 12.85 26.27
C GLU A 264 -13.39 11.91 26.10
N ARG A 265 -13.64 10.61 25.88
CA ARG A 265 -12.62 9.62 25.52
C ARG A 265 -11.97 9.86 24.16
N ASN A 266 -12.73 10.38 23.19
CA ASN A 266 -12.25 10.69 21.84
C ASN A 266 -11.39 11.96 21.82
N LEU A 267 -11.72 12.96 22.64
CA LEU A 267 -10.93 14.20 22.78
C LEU A 267 -9.52 13.91 23.33
N ASN A 268 -9.42 13.04 24.34
CA ASN A 268 -8.14 12.68 24.92
C ASN A 268 -7.26 11.89 23.93
N THR A 269 -7.88 11.03 23.12
CA THR A 269 -7.19 10.24 22.09
C THR A 269 -6.71 11.10 20.91
N MET A 270 -7.41 12.20 20.57
CA MET A 270 -7.02 13.08 19.47
C MET A 270 -5.88 14.04 19.83
N SER A 271 -5.72 14.37 21.12
CA SER A 271 -4.73 15.34 21.59
C SER A 271 -3.29 14.98 21.21
N GLN A 272 -2.95 13.69 21.21
CA GLN A 272 -1.60 13.19 20.89
C GLN A 272 -1.20 13.37 19.41
N TYR A 273 -2.17 13.60 18.52
CA TYR A 273 -1.93 13.79 17.09
C TYR A 273 -1.85 15.27 16.68
N ILE A 274 -2.08 16.20 17.61
CA ILE A 274 -2.02 17.64 17.34
C ILE A 274 -0.56 18.02 17.02
N VAL A 275 -0.38 18.86 16.00
CA VAL A 275 0.93 19.42 15.67
C VAL A 275 1.25 20.54 16.66
N PRO A 276 2.37 20.46 17.41
CA PRO A 276 2.77 21.52 18.34
C PRO A 276 2.91 22.89 17.65
N LEU A 277 2.39 23.95 18.29
CA LEU A 277 2.46 25.33 17.77
C LEU A 277 3.89 25.77 17.42
N SER A 278 4.87 25.35 18.23
CA SER A 278 6.29 25.65 17.99
C SER A 278 6.84 25.07 16.67
N LEU A 279 6.30 23.93 16.21
CA LEU A 279 6.65 23.37 14.91
C LEU A 279 5.99 24.15 13.77
N ILE A 280 4.73 24.58 13.96
CA ILE A 280 4.01 25.40 12.98
C ILE A 280 4.75 26.73 12.77
N GLU A 281 5.07 27.43 13.85
CA GLU A 281 5.79 28.72 13.77
C GLU A 281 7.14 28.63 13.08
N ARG A 282 7.85 27.50 13.27
CA ARG A 282 9.19 27.32 12.72
C ARG A 282 9.19 26.81 11.28
N TRP A 283 8.19 26.03 10.88
CA TRP A 283 8.22 25.24 9.64
C TRP A 283 6.96 25.33 8.78
N GLU A 284 6.05 26.28 9.05
CA GLU A 284 4.80 26.50 8.31
C GLU A 284 4.98 26.50 6.79
N SER A 285 6.00 27.20 6.27
CA SER A 285 6.27 27.28 4.83
C SER A 285 6.71 25.96 4.17
N ALA A 286 7.07 24.95 4.97
CA ALA A 286 7.49 23.64 4.50
C ALA A 286 6.44 22.55 4.74
N MET A 287 5.30 22.88 5.36
CA MET A 287 4.20 21.97 5.61
C MET A 287 3.31 21.84 4.38
N ASP A 288 3.07 20.60 3.95
CA ASP A 288 2.00 20.30 3.00
C ASP A 288 0.71 20.06 3.80
N ILE A 289 -0.29 20.92 3.62
CA ILE A 289 -1.53 20.91 4.40
C ILE A 289 -2.68 20.51 3.49
N VAL A 290 -3.47 19.55 3.94
CA VAL A 290 -4.66 19.08 3.27
C VAL A 290 -5.89 19.28 4.15
N TYR A 291 -7.04 19.37 3.49
CA TYR A 291 -8.35 19.52 4.10
C TYR A 291 -9.19 18.26 3.88
N PRO A 292 -10.30 18.07 4.62
CA PRO A 292 -11.16 16.89 4.45
C PRO A 292 -11.68 16.67 3.03
N ASP A 293 -11.95 17.76 2.29
CA ASP A 293 -12.40 17.78 0.90
C ASP A 293 -11.26 17.66 -0.13
N SER A 294 -10.01 17.68 0.31
CA SER A 294 -8.85 17.52 -0.58
C SER A 294 -8.87 16.13 -1.23
N LYS A 295 -8.56 16.09 -2.53
CA LYS A 295 -8.48 14.85 -3.33
C LYS A 295 -7.05 14.35 -3.56
N ARG A 296 -6.08 14.94 -2.84
CA ARG A 296 -4.66 14.57 -2.91
C ARG A 296 -3.96 14.91 -1.60
N CYS A 297 -3.14 13.99 -1.13
CA CYS A 297 -2.10 14.23 -0.14
C CYS A 297 -0.76 13.59 -0.56
N CYS A 298 0.32 13.99 0.11
CA CYS A 298 1.68 13.56 -0.15
C CYS A 298 1.95 12.14 0.40
N CYS A 299 3.00 11.50 -0.14
CA CYS A 299 3.46 10.19 0.32
C CYS A 299 3.85 10.23 1.80
N PHE A 300 3.29 9.30 2.60
CA PHE A 300 3.74 9.07 3.97
C PHE A 300 5.03 8.24 3.99
N THR A 301 6.07 8.79 4.59
CA THR A 301 7.38 8.14 4.73
C THR A 301 7.59 7.66 6.16
N LYS A 302 8.60 6.80 6.37
CA LYS A 302 8.98 6.34 7.72
C LYS A 302 9.33 7.47 8.70
N SER A 303 9.58 8.68 8.20
CA SER A 303 9.97 9.84 8.99
C SER A 303 8.83 10.84 9.21
N TYR A 304 7.58 10.49 8.90
CA TYR A 304 6.41 11.38 8.97
C TYR A 304 6.26 12.10 10.30
N TYR A 305 6.48 11.40 11.42
CA TYR A 305 6.38 11.97 12.76
C TYR A 305 7.68 12.66 13.25
N ARG A 306 8.74 12.67 12.43
CA ARG A 306 10.08 13.16 12.82
C ARG A 306 10.50 14.43 12.08
N TYR A 307 10.21 14.52 10.78
CA TYR A 307 10.56 15.68 9.97
C TYR A 307 9.30 16.25 9.32
N VAL A 308 9.27 17.58 9.18
CA VAL A 308 8.13 18.30 8.60
C VAL A 308 8.13 18.25 7.08
N LYS A 309 9.29 18.52 6.46
CA LYS A 309 9.39 18.64 5.01
C LYS A 309 9.45 17.28 4.34
N GLY A 310 8.56 17.05 3.39
CA GLY A 310 8.64 15.93 2.43
C GLY A 310 8.39 14.55 3.01
N THR A 311 7.72 14.45 4.17
CA THR A 311 7.47 13.17 4.85
C THR A 311 6.02 12.72 4.84
N GLY A 312 5.10 13.59 4.43
CA GLY A 312 3.65 13.38 4.34
C GLY A 312 2.89 14.68 4.59
N SER A 313 1.59 14.73 4.27
CA SER A 313 0.74 15.91 4.52
C SER A 313 0.21 15.95 5.95
N LEU A 314 -0.16 17.13 6.44
CA LEU A 314 -0.89 17.34 7.70
C LEU A 314 -2.36 17.66 7.40
N LEU A 315 -3.28 17.26 8.27
CA LEU A 315 -4.71 17.54 8.11
C LEU A 315 -5.10 18.79 8.90
N ALA A 316 -5.70 19.77 8.22
CA ALA A 316 -6.39 20.88 8.85
C ALA A 316 -7.82 20.47 9.20
N THR A 317 -8.20 20.60 10.47
CA THR A 317 -9.54 20.20 10.96
C THR A 317 -10.55 21.34 10.91
N ILE A 318 -10.09 22.58 10.81
CA ILE A 318 -10.91 23.79 10.70
C ILE A 318 -10.64 24.41 9.34
N GLN A 319 -11.64 24.42 8.46
CA GLN A 319 -11.54 25.11 7.17
C GLN A 319 -11.55 26.64 7.38
N PRO A 320 -10.74 27.39 6.64
CA PRO A 320 -10.79 28.85 6.66
C PRO A 320 -12.18 29.31 6.18
N ASN A 321 -12.87 30.09 7.01
CA ASN A 321 -14.17 30.64 6.64
C ASN A 321 -13.98 31.54 5.40
N ILE A 322 -14.72 31.27 4.33
CA ILE A 322 -14.65 31.98 3.04
C ILE A 322 -15.14 33.42 3.25
N LYS A 323 -14.29 34.30 3.79
CA LYS A 323 -14.46 35.76 3.88
C LYS A 323 -13.14 36.42 4.27
N GLY A 324 -12.21 36.45 3.33
CA GLY A 324 -11.20 37.53 3.18
C GLY A 324 -10.20 37.80 4.32
N LYS A 325 -10.13 36.98 5.38
CA LYS A 325 -9.06 37.06 6.38
C LYS A 325 -8.24 35.78 6.34
N GLU A 326 -6.94 35.91 6.07
CA GLU A 326 -5.96 34.85 6.30
C GLU A 326 -6.12 34.34 7.75
N SER A 327 -6.77 33.20 7.93
CA SER A 327 -6.78 32.54 9.22
C SER A 327 -5.39 31.93 9.40
N SER A 328 -4.58 32.54 10.25
CA SER A 328 -3.28 32.00 10.70
C SER A 328 -3.40 30.49 10.93
N LEU A 329 -2.45 29.69 10.42
CA LEU A 329 -2.44 28.23 10.56
C LEU A 329 -2.63 27.75 12.01
N LYS A 330 -2.25 28.59 12.98
CA LYS A 330 -2.49 28.38 14.43
C LYS A 330 -3.96 28.12 14.77
N LYS A 331 -4.89 28.66 13.98
CA LYS A 331 -6.35 28.54 14.16
C LYS A 331 -6.96 27.39 13.37
N GLN A 332 -6.18 26.68 12.54
CA GLN A 332 -6.71 25.64 11.64
C GLN A 332 -6.70 24.23 12.26
N GLY A 333 -6.19 24.09 13.49
CA GLY A 333 -6.19 22.82 14.23
C GLY A 333 -5.43 21.72 13.47
N LEU A 334 -4.15 21.95 13.15
CA LEU A 334 -3.34 21.02 12.39
C LEU A 334 -3.06 19.75 13.19
N ARG A 335 -3.27 18.59 12.58
CA ARG A 335 -2.96 17.29 13.18
C ARG A 335 -2.32 16.34 12.17
N TYR A 336 -1.60 15.34 12.69
CA TYR A 336 -1.17 14.18 11.92
C TYR A 336 -2.37 13.27 11.59
N PHE A 337 -2.25 12.51 10.49
CA PHE A 337 -3.18 11.42 10.19
C PHE A 337 -3.05 10.30 11.23
N THR A 338 -4.14 9.67 11.64
CA THR A 338 -4.13 8.67 12.72
C THR A 338 -3.75 7.28 12.19
N PRO A 339 -2.82 6.55 12.85
CA PRO A 339 -2.56 5.14 12.53
C PRO A 339 -3.71 4.26 13.08
N ARG A 340 -3.98 3.12 12.42
CA ARG A 340 -5.01 2.16 12.79
C ARG A 340 -4.40 0.75 12.97
N GLU A 341 -4.99 -0.07 13.85
CA GLU A 341 -4.69 -1.51 14.00
C GLU A 341 -3.27 -1.84 14.50
N PHE A 342 -2.81 -1.10 15.52
CA PHE A 342 -1.54 -1.34 16.20
C PHE A 342 -1.77 -1.78 17.67
N PRO A 343 -0.92 -2.68 18.22
CA PRO A 343 -0.96 -3.01 19.63
C PRO A 343 -0.47 -1.83 20.49
N GLU A 344 -1.02 -1.69 21.70
CA GLU A 344 -0.75 -0.57 22.62
C GLU A 344 0.74 -0.41 22.99
N ALA A 345 1.51 -1.49 22.93
CA ALA A 345 2.95 -1.48 23.23
C ALA A 345 3.80 -0.75 22.17
N ILE A 346 3.27 -0.49 20.97
CA ILE A 346 3.99 0.19 19.89
C ILE A 346 3.77 1.69 20.02
N SER A 347 4.87 2.44 20.19
CA SER A 347 4.81 3.89 20.28
C SER A 347 4.30 4.52 18.99
N LEU A 348 3.66 5.69 19.09
CA LEU A 348 3.15 6.43 17.93
C LEU A 348 4.20 6.66 16.84
N ARG A 349 5.44 6.97 17.24
CA ARG A 349 6.57 7.12 16.32
C ARG A 349 6.88 5.83 15.56
N GLN A 350 6.80 4.68 16.21
CA GLN A 350 7.02 3.38 15.59
C GLN A 350 5.87 3.03 14.63
N CYS A 351 4.61 3.31 15.00
CA CYS A 351 3.45 3.12 14.12
C CYS A 351 3.64 3.83 12.77
N TYR A 352 4.00 5.13 12.80
CA TYR A 352 4.26 5.89 11.57
C TYR A 352 5.47 5.39 10.79
N ALA A 353 6.52 4.94 11.46
CA ALA A 353 7.68 4.36 10.79
C ALA A 353 7.33 3.08 10.03
N LEU A 354 6.53 2.20 10.66
CA LEU A 354 6.06 0.95 10.07
C LEU A 354 5.08 1.21 8.90
N LEU A 355 4.09 2.10 9.08
CA LEU A 355 3.17 2.50 8.01
C LEU A 355 3.90 3.16 6.82
N GLY A 356 4.88 4.02 7.11
CA GLY A 356 5.66 4.68 6.07
C GLY A 356 6.49 3.72 5.21
N ASN A 357 6.88 2.57 5.75
CA ASN A 357 7.53 1.48 5.03
C ASN A 357 6.55 0.51 4.35
N SER A 358 5.27 0.52 4.74
CA SER A 358 4.25 -0.39 4.19
C SER A 358 3.86 -0.05 2.74
N LEU A 359 3.13 -0.95 2.10
CA LEU A 359 2.63 -0.82 0.73
C LEU A 359 1.20 -0.26 0.67
N SER A 360 0.71 0.03 -0.53
CA SER A 360 -0.68 0.41 -0.74
C SER A 360 -1.56 -0.82 -1.01
N VAL A 361 -2.39 -1.19 -0.04
CA VAL A 361 -3.37 -2.28 -0.20
C VAL A 361 -4.36 -1.98 -1.35
N ALA A 362 -4.64 -0.70 -1.63
CA ALA A 362 -5.52 -0.29 -2.72
C ALA A 362 -4.93 -0.58 -4.12
N VAL A 363 -3.60 -0.58 -4.25
CA VAL A 363 -2.90 -0.89 -5.52
C VAL A 363 -2.61 -2.39 -5.61
N VAL A 364 -2.13 -2.98 -4.52
CA VAL A 364 -1.65 -4.37 -4.51
C VAL A 364 -2.80 -5.37 -4.59
N ALA A 365 -3.96 -5.12 -3.97
CA ALA A 365 -5.08 -6.06 -4.04
C ALA A 365 -5.61 -6.29 -5.47
N PRO A 366 -5.86 -5.26 -6.31
CA PRO A 366 -6.18 -5.46 -7.73
C PRO A 366 -5.09 -6.21 -8.51
N LEU A 367 -3.81 -5.89 -8.28
CA LEU A 367 -2.71 -6.60 -8.96
C LEU A 367 -2.64 -8.08 -8.55
N LEU A 368 -2.85 -8.40 -7.27
CA LEU A 368 -2.91 -9.80 -6.82
C LEU A 368 -4.12 -10.51 -7.44
N ARG A 369 -5.30 -9.87 -7.49
CA ARG A 369 -6.45 -10.46 -8.19
C ARG A 369 -6.11 -10.82 -9.64
N TYR A 370 -5.44 -9.92 -10.35
CA TYR A 370 -4.98 -10.14 -11.73
C TYR A 370 -3.88 -11.22 -11.84
N LEU A 371 -2.95 -11.28 -10.88
CA LEU A 371 -1.94 -12.34 -10.82
C LEU A 371 -2.59 -13.73 -10.68
N PHE A 372 -3.60 -13.85 -9.82
CA PHE A 372 -4.26 -15.13 -9.54
C PHE A 372 -5.36 -15.51 -10.54
N SER A 373 -5.76 -14.61 -11.44
CA SER A 373 -6.78 -14.92 -12.45
C SER A 373 -6.20 -15.87 -13.51
N GLN A 374 -7.00 -16.83 -13.97
CA GLN A 374 -6.62 -17.80 -15.00
C GLN A 374 -7.34 -17.53 -16.30
N GLN A 375 -6.63 -17.69 -17.42
CA GLN A 375 -7.24 -17.66 -18.74
C GLN A 375 -8.19 -18.87 -18.85
N SER A 376 -9.48 -18.57 -19.02
CA SER A 376 -10.57 -19.55 -19.10
C SER A 376 -10.48 -20.43 -20.33
#